data_AF-A0A918SLD2-F1
#
_entry.id   AF-A0A918SLD2-F1
#
_cell.length_a   1.000
_cell.length_b   1.000
_cell.length_c   1.000
_cell.angle_alpha   90.00
_cell.angle_beta   90.00
_cell.angle_gamma   90.00
#
_symmetry.space_group_name_H-M   'P 1'
#
loop_
_entity.id
_entity.type
_entity.pdbx_description
1 polymer ?
#
loop_
_entity_poly.entity_id
_entity_poly.type
_entity_poly.pdbx_seq_one_letter_code
_entity_poly.pdbx_strand_id
1 'polypeptide(L)'
;MKIDLFPYLASLGFIYTYGRLAIHFAPKLFCYFFNEPVALQQQVEKPRIFLHLIGLGFMHLMVYSYSSLENTGLLIQLITWLTFILGFLACQFTWTKKFEDTFAPQFKRSTAKSSENFNLSISDLQLSQLYNELVRFDLINQDLTSLEDFRNILLKDWREHNSKLHLKMDGPTCREFYDYLIRTYPNNILTMKNLFITSKLVLRPDGKGYNYNTLKNAPIRTPVSKQNDTLANIFKKLS
;
A
#
# COMPACT_ATOMS: atom_id res chain seq x y z
N MET A 1 0.72 45.37 -43.23
CA MET A 1 1.67 44.56 -42.45
C MET A 1 0.90 43.40 -41.83
N LYS A 2 1.02 42.17 -42.36
CA LYS A 2 0.36 41.00 -41.74
C LYS A 2 1.20 40.63 -40.52
N ILE A 3 0.65 40.79 -39.32
CA ILE A 3 1.32 40.35 -38.10
C ILE A 3 1.21 38.83 -38.06
N ASP A 4 2.36 38.17 -38.18
CA ASP A 4 2.45 36.74 -37.96
C ASP A 4 2.44 36.47 -36.45
N LEU A 5 1.37 35.84 -35.97
CA LEU A 5 1.13 35.62 -34.54
C LEU A 5 1.89 34.39 -34.01
N PHE A 6 2.30 33.47 -34.89
CA PHE A 6 2.95 32.21 -34.49
C PHE A 6 4.23 32.41 -33.66
N PRO A 7 5.23 33.20 -34.10
CA PRO A 7 6.48 33.33 -33.35
C PRO A 7 6.28 33.94 -31.95
N TYR A 8 5.33 34.87 -31.81
CA TYR A 8 5.01 35.48 -30.50
C TYR A 8 4.36 34.46 -29.55
N LEU A 9 3.38 33.70 -30.04
CA LEU A 9 2.72 32.67 -29.25
C LEU A 9 3.66 31.50 -28.92
N ALA A 10 4.53 31.12 -29.86
CA ALA A 10 5.54 30.10 -29.64
C ALA A 10 6.55 30.54 -28.56
N SER A 11 7.00 31.80 -28.61
CA SER A 11 7.90 32.38 -27.61
C SER A 11 7.26 32.39 -26.22
N LEU A 12 5.99 32.79 -26.11
CA LEU A 12 5.23 32.72 -24.85
C LEU A 12 5.12 31.28 -24.34
N GLY A 13 4.84 30.32 -25.22
CA GLY A 13 4.77 28.89 -24.89
C GLY A 13 6.10 28.35 -24.35
N PHE A 14 7.22 28.74 -24.94
CA PHE A 14 8.55 28.38 -24.44
C PHE A 14 8.89 29.04 -23.11
N ILE A 15 8.69 30.35 -22.99
CA ILE A 15 8.94 31.09 -21.73
C ILE A 15 8.16 30.44 -20.59
N TYR A 16 6.89 30.11 -20.82
CA TYR A 16 6.05 29.46 -19.82
C TYR A 16 6.57 28.05 -19.45
N THR A 17 6.88 27.22 -20.45
CA THR A 17 7.30 25.83 -20.22
C THR A 17 8.68 25.76 -19.53
N TYR A 18 9.65 26.54 -20.02
CA TYR A 18 10.98 26.62 -19.42
C TYR A 18 10.97 27.30 -18.06
N GLY A 19 10.21 28.39 -17.91
CA GLY A 19 10.06 29.07 -16.62
C GLY A 19 9.51 28.14 -15.55
N ARG A 20 8.49 27.35 -15.89
CA ARG A 20 7.90 26.36 -14.97
C ARG A 20 8.88 25.24 -14.60
N LEU A 21 9.65 24.73 -15.55
CA LEU A 21 10.72 23.77 -15.28
C LEU A 21 11.80 24.36 -14.36
N ALA A 22 12.25 25.58 -14.64
CA ALA A 22 13.26 26.26 -13.85
C ALA A 22 12.79 26.47 -12.40
N ILE A 23 11.57 26.97 -12.20
CA ILE A 23 11.00 27.17 -10.85
C ILE A 23 10.97 25.87 -10.06
N HIS A 24 10.64 24.74 -10.69
CA HIS A 24 10.52 23.45 -10.01
C HIS A 24 11.86 22.76 -9.73
N PHE A 25 12.81 22.83 -10.66
CA PHE A 25 14.08 22.11 -10.58
C PHE A 25 15.25 22.94 -10.05
N ALA A 26 15.24 24.27 -10.20
CA ALA A 26 16.33 25.13 -9.73
C ALA A 26 16.56 25.05 -8.21
N PRO A 27 15.53 25.05 -7.34
CA PRO A 27 15.75 24.89 -5.90
C PRO A 27 16.38 23.54 -5.57
N LYS A 28 15.98 22.47 -6.26
CA LYS A 28 16.50 21.12 -6.04
C LYS A 28 17.95 20.98 -6.48
N LEU A 29 18.30 21.61 -7.61
CA LEU A 29 19.69 21.70 -8.07
C LEU A 29 20.53 22.51 -7.09
N PHE A 30 20.01 23.62 -6.57
CA PHE A 30 20.69 24.42 -5.56
C PHE A 30 20.98 23.61 -4.30
N CYS A 31 19.97 22.98 -3.69
CA CYS A 31 20.16 22.11 -2.52
C CYS A 31 21.17 20.97 -2.78
N TYR A 32 21.20 20.41 -4.00
CA TYR A 32 22.21 19.43 -4.39
C TYR A 32 23.65 20.00 -4.35
N PHE A 33 23.88 21.21 -4.87
CA PHE A 33 25.20 21.86 -4.81
C PHE A 33 25.65 22.19 -3.38
N PHE A 34 24.71 22.40 -2.45
CA PHE A 34 25.00 22.68 -1.04
C PHE A 34 25.00 21.44 -0.14
N ASN A 35 24.95 20.22 -0.72
CA ASN A 35 24.90 18.94 0.01
C ASN A 35 23.73 18.85 1.02
N GLU A 36 22.64 19.57 0.77
CA GLU A 36 21.42 19.45 1.57
C GLU A 36 20.63 18.21 1.14
N PRO A 37 19.91 17.54 2.08
CA PRO A 37 19.11 16.38 1.74
C PRO A 37 17.96 16.77 0.80
N VAL A 38 18.03 16.35 -0.47
CA VAL A 38 16.99 16.58 -1.47
C VAL A 38 16.07 15.36 -1.60
N ALA A 39 14.81 15.50 -1.16
CA ALA A 39 13.78 14.50 -1.40
C ALA A 39 13.22 14.63 -2.83
N LEU A 40 13.89 14.04 -3.82
CA LEU A 40 13.36 13.94 -5.17
C LEU A 40 12.47 12.70 -5.30
N GLN A 41 11.18 12.88 -5.57
CA GLN A 41 10.25 11.79 -5.90
C GLN A 41 10.56 11.25 -7.30
N GLN A 42 11.60 10.40 -7.41
CA GLN A 42 12.11 9.92 -8.69
C GLN A 42 11.04 9.25 -9.59
N GLN A 43 9.98 8.69 -8.99
CA GLN A 43 8.90 8.02 -9.71
C GLN A 43 7.99 8.97 -10.49
N VAL A 44 7.77 10.20 -10.00
CA VAL A 44 7.01 11.24 -10.70
C VAL A 44 7.91 12.04 -11.63
N GLU A 45 9.12 12.34 -11.16
CA GLU A 45 10.02 13.27 -11.84
C GLU A 45 10.63 12.65 -13.11
N LYS A 46 10.94 11.34 -13.13
CA LYS A 46 11.47 10.67 -14.32
C LYS A 46 10.47 10.71 -15.50
N PRO A 47 9.20 10.28 -15.35
CA PRO A 47 8.20 10.42 -16.40
C PRO A 47 7.94 11.88 -16.80
N ARG A 48 7.96 12.82 -15.84
CA ARG A 48 7.78 14.26 -16.11
C ARG A 48 8.87 14.80 -17.02
N ILE A 49 10.14 14.52 -16.71
CA ILE A 49 11.28 14.95 -17.52
C ILE A 49 11.22 14.33 -18.91
N PHE A 50 10.91 13.03 -19.00
CA PHE A 50 10.78 12.34 -20.28
C PHE A 50 9.71 12.96 -21.19
N LEU A 51 8.52 13.24 -20.65
CA LEU A 51 7.45 13.87 -21.43
C LEU A 51 7.77 15.32 -21.80
N HIS A 52 8.47 16.08 -20.94
CA HIS A 52 8.96 17.41 -21.31
C HIS A 52 10.01 17.34 -22.42
N LEU A 53 10.91 16.35 -22.41
CA LEU A 53 11.91 16.19 -23.46
C LEU A 53 11.24 15.93 -24.82
N ILE A 54 10.23 15.06 -24.84
CA ILE A 54 9.43 14.78 -26.05
C ILE A 54 8.63 16.04 -26.47
N GLY A 55 7.89 16.65 -25.54
CA GLY A 55 7.03 17.79 -25.82
C GLY A 55 7.80 19.02 -26.30
N LEU A 56 8.91 19.36 -25.64
CA LEU A 56 9.81 20.43 -26.08
C LEU A 56 10.48 20.08 -27.41
N GLY A 57 10.84 18.81 -27.64
CA GLY A 57 11.37 18.35 -28.91
C GLY A 57 10.42 18.65 -30.08
N PHE A 58 9.14 18.32 -29.92
CA PHE A 58 8.11 18.67 -30.92
C PHE A 58 7.94 20.18 -31.09
N MET A 59 7.89 20.94 -29.98
CA MET A 59 7.75 22.41 -30.05
C MET A 59 8.91 23.06 -30.81
N HIS A 60 10.17 22.67 -30.52
CA HIS A 60 11.35 23.17 -31.22
C HIS A 60 11.37 22.78 -32.69
N LEU A 61 11.03 21.53 -33.00
CA LEU A 61 10.99 21.04 -34.38
C LEU A 61 9.96 21.80 -35.21
N MET A 62 8.78 22.11 -34.64
CA MET A 62 7.74 22.88 -35.31
C MET A 62 8.11 24.35 -35.52
N VAL A 63 8.79 24.99 -34.56
CA VAL A 63 9.29 26.36 -34.75
C VAL A 63 10.41 26.41 -35.78
N TYR A 64 11.32 25.44 -35.75
CA TYR A 64 12.36 25.29 -36.76
C TYR A 64 11.76 25.07 -38.15
N SER A 65 10.81 24.15 -38.29
CA SER A 65 10.16 23.88 -39.59
C SER A 65 9.39 25.11 -40.08
N TYR A 66 8.72 25.84 -39.20
CA TYR A 66 8.02 27.07 -39.53
C TYR A 66 8.97 28.15 -40.07
N SER A 67 10.13 28.32 -39.41
CA SER A 67 11.14 29.30 -39.83
C SER A 67 11.90 28.90 -41.10
N SER A 68 12.03 27.60 -41.38
CA SER A 68 12.83 27.08 -42.50
C SER A 68 12.03 26.88 -43.78
N LEU A 69 10.72 26.63 -43.66
CA LEU A 69 9.85 26.40 -44.79
C LEU A 69 9.16 27.71 -45.18
N GLU A 70 9.82 28.52 -46.02
CA GLU A 70 9.19 29.71 -46.59
C GLU A 70 8.00 29.30 -47.49
N ASN A 71 6.83 29.90 -47.23
CA ASN A 71 5.63 29.84 -48.08
C ASN A 71 4.99 28.45 -48.24
N THR A 72 4.77 27.75 -47.12
CA THR A 72 3.99 26.50 -47.10
C THR A 72 2.49 26.72 -47.24
N GLY A 73 1.80 25.81 -47.94
CA GLY A 73 0.34 25.82 -48.02
C GLY A 73 -0.35 25.76 -46.64
N LEU A 74 -1.58 26.28 -46.57
CA LEU A 74 -2.37 26.40 -45.33
C LEU A 74 -2.44 25.09 -44.51
N LEU A 75 -2.48 23.93 -45.18
CA LEU A 75 -2.51 22.63 -44.50
C LEU A 75 -1.26 22.36 -43.67
N ILE A 76 -0.08 22.69 -44.17
CA ILE A 76 1.19 22.48 -43.46
C ILE A 76 1.29 23.44 -42.28
N GLN A 77 0.81 24.67 -42.44
CA GLN A 77 0.72 25.64 -41.34
C GLN A 77 -0.20 25.10 -40.24
N LEU A 78 -1.40 24.61 -40.59
CA LEU A 78 -2.33 24.02 -39.62
C LEU A 78 -1.72 22.81 -38.88
N ILE A 79 -1.02 21.92 -39.58
CA ILE A 79 -0.33 20.79 -38.96
C ILE A 79 0.75 21.27 -37.99
N THR A 80 1.52 22.29 -38.38
CA THR A 80 2.57 22.88 -37.54
C THR A 80 1.98 23.44 -36.25
N TRP A 81 0.89 24.19 -36.35
CA TRP A 81 0.16 24.72 -35.19
C TRP A 81 -0.38 23.61 -34.29
N LEU A 82 -1.04 22.60 -34.86
CA LEU A 82 -1.61 21.49 -34.09
C LEU A 82 -0.54 20.69 -33.34
N THR A 83 0.56 20.34 -34.02
CA THR A 83 1.65 19.60 -33.40
C THR A 83 2.37 20.43 -32.32
N PHE A 84 2.53 21.74 -32.53
CA PHE A 84 3.06 22.64 -31.50
C PHE A 84 2.16 22.66 -30.25
N ILE A 85 0.85 22.81 -30.44
CA ILE A 85 -0.13 22.80 -29.34
C ILE A 85 -0.11 21.45 -28.61
N LEU A 86 -0.04 20.32 -29.33
CA LEU A 86 0.05 19.00 -28.73
C LEU A 86 1.32 18.84 -27.89
N GLY A 87 2.48 19.29 -28.39
CA GLY A 87 3.74 19.29 -27.63
C GLY A 87 3.65 20.14 -26.37
N PHE A 88 3.03 21.32 -26.46
CA PHE A 88 2.79 22.19 -25.31
C PHE A 88 1.86 21.53 -24.28
N LEU A 89 0.72 20.96 -24.71
CA LEU A 89 -0.23 20.28 -23.85
C LEU A 89 0.38 19.05 -23.18
N ALA A 90 1.24 18.30 -23.86
CA ALA A 90 1.99 17.19 -23.28
C ALA A 90 2.88 17.66 -22.11
N CYS A 91 3.56 18.79 -22.27
CA CYS A 91 4.32 19.40 -21.18
C CYS A 91 3.39 19.80 -20.02
N GLN A 92 2.24 20.42 -20.32
CA GLN A 92 1.28 20.84 -19.29
C GLN A 92 0.64 19.69 -18.52
N PHE A 93 0.37 18.58 -19.20
CA PHE A 93 -0.23 17.39 -18.60
C PHE A 93 0.57 16.88 -17.41
N THR A 94 1.91 16.94 -17.49
CA THR A 94 2.81 16.46 -16.42
C THR A 94 2.69 17.21 -15.09
N TRP A 95 2.06 18.39 -15.10
CA TRP A 95 1.84 19.22 -13.92
C TRP A 95 0.43 19.09 -13.35
N THR A 96 -0.40 18.21 -13.92
CA THR A 96 -1.75 17.97 -13.42
C THR A 96 -1.71 17.00 -12.23
N LYS A 97 -2.65 17.17 -11.29
CA LYS A 97 -2.83 16.21 -10.19
C LYS A 97 -3.04 14.78 -10.69
N LYS A 98 -3.75 14.61 -11.81
CA LYS A 98 -3.96 13.30 -12.44
C LYS A 98 -2.64 12.62 -12.83
N PHE A 99 -1.69 13.38 -13.36
CA PHE A 99 -0.37 12.85 -13.69
C PHE A 99 0.39 12.45 -12.43
N GLU A 100 0.37 13.31 -11.42
CA GLU A 100 0.98 13.02 -10.12
C GLU A 100 0.34 11.79 -9.48
N ASP A 101 -0.98 11.65 -9.47
CA ASP A 101 -1.67 10.47 -8.91
C ASP A 101 -1.37 9.17 -9.68
N THR A 102 -1.08 9.27 -10.98
CA THR A 102 -0.77 8.11 -11.83
C THR A 102 0.66 7.62 -11.63
N PHE A 103 1.62 8.55 -11.51
CA PHE A 103 3.06 8.25 -11.46
C PHE A 103 3.70 8.44 -10.09
N ALA A 104 2.99 9.07 -9.15
CA ALA A 104 3.37 8.96 -7.76
C ALA A 104 3.46 7.48 -7.45
N PRO A 105 4.35 7.07 -6.53
CA PRO A 105 4.14 5.82 -5.86
C PRO A 105 2.66 5.81 -5.52
N GLN A 106 1.93 4.81 -6.02
CA GLN A 106 0.80 4.32 -5.28
C GLN A 106 1.45 3.84 -3.97
N PHE A 107 1.70 4.79 -3.06
CA PHE A 107 1.28 4.62 -1.71
C PHE A 107 -0.17 4.21 -1.89
N LYS A 108 -0.38 2.88 -2.02
CA LYS A 108 -1.49 2.24 -1.35
C LYS A 108 -1.62 3.08 -0.10
N ARG A 109 -2.75 3.76 0.04
CA ARG A 109 -3.25 4.15 1.34
C ARG A 109 -3.30 2.84 2.14
N SER A 110 -2.14 2.35 2.59
CA SER A 110 -1.93 1.91 3.93
C SER A 110 -2.32 3.14 4.71
N THR A 111 -3.61 3.21 5.00
CA THR A 111 -4.12 3.71 6.27
C THR A 111 -2.97 3.93 7.24
N ALA A 112 -2.81 5.19 7.67
CA ALA A 112 -1.96 5.63 8.77
C ALA A 112 -1.59 4.44 9.65
N LYS A 113 -0.30 4.04 9.70
CA LYS A 113 0.23 2.89 10.48
C LYS A 113 -0.87 2.29 11.35
N SER A 114 -1.76 1.45 10.77
CA SER A 114 -2.68 0.74 11.63
C SER A 114 -1.74 -0.24 12.26
N SER A 115 -1.41 0.01 13.52
CA SER A 115 -0.88 -0.97 14.44
C SER A 115 -1.44 -2.34 14.00
N GLU A 116 -0.62 -3.11 13.26
CA GLU A 116 -1.05 -4.40 12.70
C GLU A 116 -1.07 -5.32 13.92
N ASN A 117 -2.15 -5.25 14.68
CA ASN A 117 -2.38 -5.97 15.91
C ASN A 117 -3.77 -6.60 15.85
N PHE A 118 -4.03 -7.53 16.76
CA PHE A 118 -5.37 -8.09 16.88
C PHE A 118 -6.33 -7.17 17.65
N ASN A 119 -5.78 -6.15 18.35
CA ASN A 119 -6.46 -5.20 19.23
C ASN A 119 -7.56 -5.83 20.08
N LEU A 120 -7.32 -7.03 20.60
CA LEU A 120 -8.32 -7.74 21.37
C LEU A 120 -8.61 -6.96 22.65
N SER A 121 -9.84 -6.47 22.79
CA SER A 121 -10.32 -5.83 24.02
C SER A 121 -10.60 -6.90 25.08
N ILE A 122 -9.54 -7.48 25.65
CA ILE A 122 -9.57 -8.53 26.67
C ILE A 122 -8.83 -8.05 27.92
N SER A 123 -9.37 -8.32 29.11
CA SER A 123 -8.67 -8.02 30.36
C SER A 123 -7.49 -8.97 30.59
N ASP A 124 -6.45 -8.50 31.29
CA ASP A 124 -5.29 -9.32 31.65
C ASP A 124 -5.67 -10.60 32.43
N LEU A 125 -6.72 -10.53 33.26
CA LEU A 125 -7.27 -11.66 34.00
C LEU A 125 -7.87 -12.70 33.04
N GLN A 126 -8.74 -12.28 32.12
CA GLN A 126 -9.36 -13.17 31.13
C GLN A 126 -8.32 -13.78 30.19
N LEU A 127 -7.29 -13.02 29.80
CA LEU A 127 -6.21 -13.51 28.94
C LEU A 127 -5.39 -14.60 29.65
N SER A 128 -5.09 -14.40 30.93
CA SER A 128 -4.39 -15.40 31.75
C SER A 128 -5.25 -16.65 31.97
N GLN A 129 -6.55 -16.48 32.21
CA GLN A 129 -7.50 -17.59 32.31
C GLN A 129 -7.61 -18.38 31.01
N LEU A 130 -7.73 -17.69 29.87
CA LEU A 130 -7.78 -18.32 28.55
C LEU A 130 -6.51 -19.14 28.30
N TYR A 131 -5.33 -18.57 28.54
CA TYR A 131 -4.06 -19.30 28.38
C TYR A 131 -4.01 -20.54 29.27
N ASN A 132 -4.32 -20.41 30.56
CA ASN A 132 -4.27 -21.52 31.51
C ASN A 132 -5.24 -22.65 31.15
N GLU A 133 -6.44 -22.33 30.69
CA GLU A 133 -7.40 -23.34 30.24
C GLU A 133 -6.94 -24.00 28.93
N LEU A 134 -6.38 -23.25 27.97
CA LEU A 134 -5.81 -23.83 26.76
C LEU A 134 -4.62 -24.76 27.05
N VAL A 135 -3.78 -24.43 28.03
CA VAL A 135 -2.70 -25.31 28.51
C VAL A 135 -3.28 -26.54 29.20
N ARG A 136 -4.27 -26.37 30.09
CA ARG A 136 -4.91 -27.46 30.83
C ARG A 136 -5.48 -28.56 29.91
N PHE A 137 -6.02 -28.17 28.75
CA PHE A 137 -6.58 -29.10 27.77
C PHE A 137 -5.60 -29.49 26.65
N ASP A 138 -4.30 -29.21 26.82
CA ASP A 138 -3.22 -29.49 25.86
C ASP A 138 -3.47 -28.91 24.45
N LEU A 139 -4.11 -27.73 24.38
CA LEU A 139 -4.44 -27.04 23.12
C LEU A 139 -3.35 -26.04 22.67
N ILE A 140 -2.40 -25.73 23.56
CA ILE A 140 -1.21 -24.90 23.29
C ILE A 140 0.04 -25.68 23.66
N ASN A 141 1.12 -25.49 22.91
CA ASN A 141 2.44 -25.99 23.30
C ASN A 141 3.10 -25.05 24.31
N GLN A 142 2.99 -25.37 25.60
CA GLN A 142 3.56 -24.58 26.70
C GLN A 142 5.09 -24.45 26.62
N ASP A 143 5.78 -25.44 26.05
CA ASP A 143 7.26 -25.41 25.92
C ASP A 143 7.73 -24.35 24.91
N LEU A 144 6.87 -24.01 23.93
CA LEU A 144 7.18 -23.08 22.84
C LEU A 144 6.43 -21.75 22.93
N THR A 145 5.43 -21.65 23.80
CA THR A 145 4.58 -20.47 23.92
C THR A 145 4.34 -20.16 25.38
N SER A 146 5.04 -19.16 25.89
CA SER A 146 4.83 -18.65 27.25
C SER A 146 3.55 -17.81 27.34
N LEU A 147 3.08 -17.56 28.58
CA LEU A 147 1.98 -16.63 28.83
C LEU A 147 2.29 -15.21 28.32
N GLU A 148 3.56 -14.79 28.42
CA GLU A 148 4.01 -13.47 27.93
C GLU A 148 3.97 -13.42 26.40
N ASP A 149 4.38 -14.49 25.72
CA ASP A 149 4.26 -14.60 24.26
C ASP A 149 2.80 -14.54 23.81
N PHE A 150 1.93 -15.25 24.53
CA PHE A 150 0.49 -15.24 24.27
C PHE A 150 -0.08 -13.82 24.42
N ARG A 151 0.30 -13.10 25.48
CA ARG A 151 -0.09 -11.70 25.72
C ARG A 151 0.40 -10.77 24.61
N ASN A 152 1.69 -10.86 24.26
CA ASN A 152 2.29 -10.01 23.24
C ASN A 152 1.58 -10.17 21.90
N ILE A 153 1.32 -11.40 21.49
CA ILE A 153 0.66 -11.70 20.21
C ILE A 153 -0.75 -11.11 20.14
N LEU A 154 -1.52 -11.22 21.24
CA LEU A 154 -2.93 -10.80 21.28
C LEU A 154 -3.12 -9.29 21.47
N LEU A 155 -2.19 -8.60 22.13
CA LEU A 155 -2.34 -7.20 22.54
C LEU A 155 -1.40 -6.22 21.85
N LYS A 156 -0.18 -6.63 21.47
CA LYS A 156 0.83 -5.75 20.86
C LYS A 156 0.82 -5.85 19.34
N ASP A 157 1.57 -4.94 18.72
CA ASP A 157 1.77 -4.93 17.28
C ASP A 157 2.59 -6.13 16.83
N TRP A 158 2.16 -6.79 15.75
CA TRP A 158 2.76 -8.02 15.23
C TRP A 158 4.27 -7.89 14.93
N ARG A 159 4.76 -6.66 14.75
CA ARG A 159 6.17 -6.35 14.42
C ARG A 159 6.98 -5.87 15.61
N GLU A 160 6.36 -5.60 16.76
CA GLU A 160 7.05 -5.12 17.96
C GLU A 160 7.61 -6.27 18.81
N HIS A 161 7.16 -7.49 18.57
CA HIS A 161 7.56 -8.67 19.33
C HIS A 161 7.97 -9.82 18.40
N ASN A 162 8.83 -10.71 18.90
CA ASN A 162 9.23 -11.94 18.20
C ASN A 162 8.48 -13.19 18.68
N SER A 163 7.46 -13.00 19.52
CA SER A 163 6.63 -14.06 20.09
C SER A 163 5.85 -14.84 19.02
N LYS A 164 5.72 -16.16 19.21
CA LYS A 164 4.96 -17.07 18.35
C LYS A 164 4.00 -17.92 19.18
N LEU A 165 2.80 -18.15 18.64
CA LEU A 165 1.74 -18.94 19.27
C LEU A 165 1.68 -20.31 18.60
N HIS A 166 2.10 -21.35 19.31
CA HIS A 166 2.08 -22.72 18.82
C HIS A 166 0.83 -23.45 19.33
N LEU A 167 -0.18 -23.55 18.48
CA LEU A 167 -1.43 -24.24 18.79
C LEU A 167 -1.30 -25.75 18.52
N LYS A 168 -1.73 -26.58 19.46
CA LYS A 168 -1.91 -28.04 19.32
C LYS A 168 -3.33 -28.38 18.85
N MET A 169 -3.79 -27.66 17.83
CA MET A 169 -5.15 -27.79 17.29
C MET A 169 -5.11 -28.16 15.81
N ASP A 170 -6.07 -28.99 15.39
CA ASP A 170 -6.29 -29.28 13.97
C ASP A 170 -7.08 -28.15 13.28
N GLY A 171 -7.29 -28.27 11.97
CA GLY A 171 -7.99 -27.24 11.18
C GLY A 171 -9.40 -26.94 11.69
N PRO A 172 -10.26 -27.96 11.89
CA PRO A 172 -11.58 -27.79 12.49
C PRO A 172 -11.56 -27.12 13.88
N THR A 173 -10.72 -27.59 14.81
CA THR A 173 -10.62 -26.99 16.16
C THR A 173 -10.13 -25.55 16.10
N CYS A 174 -9.19 -25.21 15.21
CA CYS A 174 -8.76 -23.81 15.02
C CYS A 174 -9.87 -22.90 14.50
N ARG A 175 -10.73 -23.44 13.62
CA ARG A 175 -11.88 -22.70 13.09
C ARG A 175 -12.88 -22.40 14.20
N GLU A 176 -13.22 -23.41 15.01
CA GLU A 176 -14.11 -23.24 16.16
C GLU A 176 -13.52 -22.29 17.20
N PHE A 177 -12.23 -22.42 17.52
CA PHE A 177 -11.54 -21.49 18.42
C PHE A 177 -11.70 -20.04 17.98
N TYR A 178 -11.52 -19.77 16.68
CA TYR A 178 -11.72 -18.43 16.13
C TYR A 178 -13.18 -17.97 16.22
N ASP A 179 -14.13 -18.85 15.90
CA ASP A 179 -15.56 -18.52 15.96
C ASP A 179 -15.99 -18.21 17.42
N TYR A 180 -15.49 -18.96 18.41
CA TYR A 180 -15.69 -18.64 19.83
C TYR A 180 -15.02 -17.33 20.25
N LEU A 181 -13.78 -17.09 19.81
CA LEU A 181 -13.04 -15.88 20.16
C LEU A 181 -13.76 -14.60 19.72
N ILE A 182 -14.30 -14.58 18.50
CA ILE A 182 -15.06 -13.43 18.00
C ILE A 182 -16.41 -13.28 18.69
N ARG A 183 -17.06 -14.41 19.00
CA ARG A 183 -18.34 -14.39 19.70
C ARG A 183 -18.19 -13.83 21.12
N THR A 184 -17.14 -14.20 21.84
CA THR A 184 -16.88 -13.70 23.20
C THR A 184 -16.41 -12.25 23.18
N TYR A 185 -15.68 -11.82 22.15
CA TYR A 185 -15.15 -10.45 22.05
C TYR A 185 -15.56 -9.77 20.73
N PRO A 186 -16.83 -9.33 20.61
CA PRO A 186 -17.41 -8.84 19.35
C PRO A 186 -16.88 -7.48 18.89
N ASN A 187 -16.28 -6.70 19.80
CA ASN A 187 -15.74 -5.37 19.47
C ASN A 187 -14.43 -5.42 18.67
N ASN A 188 -13.89 -6.62 18.41
CA ASN A 188 -12.60 -6.79 17.75
C ASN A 188 -12.77 -7.01 16.24
N ILE A 189 -11.95 -6.33 15.43
CA ILE A 189 -11.94 -6.44 13.95
C ILE A 189 -11.10 -7.66 13.49
N LEU A 190 -10.99 -8.69 14.34
CA LEU A 190 -10.18 -9.86 14.07
C LEU A 190 -10.80 -10.68 12.94
N THR A 191 -10.06 -10.90 11.85
CA THR A 191 -10.48 -11.83 10.80
C THR A 191 -9.66 -13.12 10.85
N MET A 192 -10.25 -14.24 10.41
CA MET A 192 -9.57 -15.54 10.41
C MET A 192 -8.29 -15.48 9.57
N LYS A 193 -8.35 -14.74 8.45
CA LYS A 193 -7.18 -14.50 7.61
C LYS A 193 -6.10 -13.74 8.38
N ASN A 194 -6.47 -12.71 9.14
CA ASN A 194 -5.50 -11.97 9.95
C ASN A 194 -4.88 -12.85 11.04
N LEU A 195 -5.69 -13.61 11.77
CA LEU A 195 -5.22 -14.46 12.86
C LEU A 195 -4.23 -15.53 12.38
N PHE A 196 -4.60 -16.32 11.36
CA PHE A 196 -3.84 -17.50 10.98
C PHE A 196 -2.88 -17.32 9.80
N ILE A 197 -3.10 -16.31 8.95
CA ILE A 197 -2.39 -16.19 7.65
C ILE A 197 -1.57 -14.90 7.57
N THR A 198 -2.21 -13.74 7.79
CA THR A 198 -1.57 -12.43 7.62
C THR A 198 -0.53 -12.18 8.71
N SER A 199 -0.86 -12.50 9.98
CA SER A 199 0.04 -12.28 11.11
C SER A 199 1.31 -13.14 11.03
N LYS A 200 1.20 -14.37 10.52
CA LYS A 200 2.24 -15.42 10.60
C LYS A 200 2.73 -15.72 12.03
N LEU A 201 2.00 -15.27 13.05
CA LEU A 201 2.33 -15.45 14.46
C LEU A 201 1.77 -16.76 15.02
N VAL A 202 0.68 -17.27 14.42
CA VAL A 202 0.02 -18.51 14.84
C VAL A 202 0.51 -19.68 13.99
N LEU A 203 1.12 -20.66 14.65
CA LEU A 203 1.77 -21.81 14.03
C LEU A 203 1.19 -23.11 14.57
N ARG A 204 1.30 -24.15 13.74
CA ARG A 204 1.02 -25.53 14.11
C ARG A 204 2.13 -26.08 15.01
N PRO A 205 1.95 -27.28 15.61
CA PRO A 205 2.98 -27.90 16.45
C PRO A 205 4.28 -28.18 15.68
N ASP A 206 4.18 -28.41 14.37
CA ASP A 206 5.33 -28.62 13.47
C ASP A 206 6.07 -27.32 13.09
N GLY A 207 5.67 -26.17 13.64
CA GLY A 207 6.24 -24.86 13.36
C GLY A 207 5.83 -24.26 12.02
N LYS A 208 4.99 -24.95 11.23
CA LYS A 208 4.47 -24.42 9.96
C LYS A 208 3.17 -23.66 10.18
N GLY A 209 2.89 -22.69 9.31
CA GLY A 209 1.61 -21.97 9.32
C GLY A 209 0.41 -22.86 8.95
N TYR A 210 -0.78 -22.40 9.32
CA TYR A 210 -2.04 -23.01 8.90
C TYR A 210 -2.37 -22.65 7.44
N ASN A 211 -3.08 -23.53 6.74
CA ASN A 211 -3.56 -23.26 5.37
C ASN A 211 -4.97 -22.65 5.42
N TYR A 212 -5.13 -21.49 4.81
CA TYR A 212 -6.41 -20.77 4.75
C TYR A 212 -7.56 -21.60 4.17
N ASN A 213 -7.31 -22.32 3.07
CA ASN A 213 -8.35 -23.10 2.41
C ASN A 213 -8.81 -24.28 3.29
N THR A 214 -7.89 -24.85 4.07
CA THR A 214 -8.22 -25.90 5.04
C THR A 214 -9.10 -25.35 6.16
N LEU A 215 -8.79 -24.18 6.72
CA LEU A 215 -9.59 -23.53 7.77
C LEU A 215 -10.97 -23.10 7.25
N LYS A 216 -11.02 -22.50 6.06
CA LYS A 216 -12.26 -22.03 5.43
C LYS A 216 -13.22 -23.18 5.12
N ASN A 217 -12.70 -24.31 4.65
CA ASN A 217 -13.50 -25.46 4.24
C ASN A 217 -13.69 -26.48 5.38
N ALA A 218 -13.14 -26.23 6.57
CA ALA A 218 -13.25 -27.15 7.70
C ALA A 218 -14.70 -27.48 8.07
N PRO A 219 -15.65 -26.51 8.16
CA PRO A 219 -17.04 -26.81 8.52
C PRO A 219 -17.75 -27.71 7.52
N ILE A 220 -17.34 -27.71 6.25
CA ILE A 220 -17.92 -28.55 5.19
C ILE A 220 -17.47 -30.00 5.34
N ARG A 221 -16.22 -30.22 5.77
CA ARG A 221 -15.61 -31.55 5.90
C ARG A 221 -15.84 -32.18 7.27
N THR A 222 -15.82 -31.35 8.31
CA THR A 222 -15.95 -31.74 9.71
C THR A 222 -16.71 -30.61 10.42
N PRO A 223 -18.05 -30.71 10.49
CA PRO A 223 -18.88 -29.64 11.05
C PRO A 223 -18.62 -29.35 12.52
N VAL A 224 -18.19 -30.36 13.28
CA VAL A 224 -17.90 -30.27 14.72
C VAL A 224 -16.60 -30.99 15.00
N SER A 225 -15.65 -30.30 15.64
CA SER A 225 -14.37 -30.88 16.05
C SER A 225 -14.51 -31.68 17.33
N LYS A 226 -13.55 -32.59 17.58
CA LYS A 226 -13.52 -33.39 18.82
C LYS A 226 -13.36 -32.54 20.08
N GLN A 227 -12.81 -31.33 19.93
CA GLN A 227 -12.54 -30.41 21.04
C GLN A 227 -13.62 -29.31 21.16
N ASN A 228 -14.73 -29.42 20.42
CA ASN A 228 -15.78 -28.41 20.43
C ASN A 228 -16.36 -28.19 21.83
N ASP A 229 -16.75 -29.27 22.53
CA ASP A 229 -17.29 -29.17 23.89
C ASP A 229 -16.28 -28.57 24.87
N THR A 230 -15.00 -28.92 24.70
CA THR A 230 -13.89 -28.35 25.47
C THR A 230 -13.80 -26.84 25.23
N LEU A 231 -13.74 -26.39 23.99
CA LEU A 231 -13.68 -24.97 23.63
C LEU A 231 -14.92 -24.22 24.14
N ALA A 232 -16.11 -24.78 23.94
CA ALA A 232 -17.36 -24.21 24.45
C ALA A 232 -17.31 -23.96 25.95
N ASN A 233 -16.78 -24.92 26.72
CA ASN A 233 -16.64 -24.80 28.16
C ASN A 233 -15.59 -23.76 28.57
N ILE A 234 -14.46 -23.66 27.85
CA ILE A 234 -13.43 -22.65 28.10
C ILE A 234 -14.03 -21.25 27.90
N PHE A 235 -14.66 -21.00 26.76
CA PHE A 235 -15.18 -19.68 26.42
C PHE A 235 -16.41 -19.28 27.25
N LYS A 236 -17.20 -20.26 27.73
CA LYS A 236 -18.29 -20.01 28.69
C LYS A 236 -17.80 -19.52 30.06
N LYS A 237 -16.57 -19.85 30.47
CA LYS A 237 -15.97 -19.32 31.71
C LYS A 237 -15.46 -17.89 31.55
N LEU A 238 -15.27 -17.43 30.31
CA LEU A 238 -14.68 -16.12 29.98
C LEU A 238 -15.73 -15.05 29.68
N SER A 239 -16.96 -15.46 29.34
CA SER A 239 -18.15 -14.61 29.18
C SER A 239 -18.80 -14.28 30.51
#